data_AF-A0AAV0S3H9-F1
#
_entry.id   AF-A0AAV0S3H9-F1
#
_cell.length_a   1.000
_cell.length_b   1.000
_cell.length_c   1.000
_cell.angle_alpha   90.00
_cell.angle_beta   90.00
_cell.angle_gamma   90.00
#
_symmetry.space_group_name_H-M   'P 1'
#
loop_
_entity.id
_entity.type
_entity.pdbx_description
1 polymer ?
#
loop_
_entity_poly.entity_id
_entity_poly.type
_entity_poly.pdbx_seq_one_letter_code
_entity_poly.pdbx_strand_id
1 'polypeptide(L)'
;MEIVRRPQLKSTAIDRGVPTLPLYRTTPSLEVRLDDFELYAIDRLRVLTGISDGLSRGKRSEEMEKLVTAMAWIFRPVAELWKANMRHPQASELMSKDIISHFVLRLVYCRTEDLRKWFLSMETALFRYRFRLQSAEAQRAALAEFQLPYKAVTAAEFEAIKDKLTLVARSINQTLPAADSIFYKVPFQEVPELVAGRRVFLSDGYAYVAMIQVVSLVATQFRSLLSKALTLTNRKWMSTIREQEKDRLTPIVEALSTSYVGPDYSVGREFGEVSLKDIDNVAKNSFPLCMRHLFDKLREDHHLKHWGRMQLGLFLKGVGLKLDDAVAFWKAEFSQKDYTPYSCQKIISLTPSVGDHHGCPYRHFR
;
A
#
# COMPACT_ATOMS: atom_id res chain seq x y z
N MET A 1 -21.53 -4.90 18.05
CA MET A 1 -22.19 -3.61 17.84
C MET A 1 -23.63 -3.82 18.26
N GLU A 2 -24.05 -3.24 19.39
CA GLU A 2 -25.46 -3.24 19.74
C GLU A 2 -26.11 -2.03 19.09
N ILE A 3 -27.19 -2.26 18.33
CA ILE A 3 -27.95 -1.23 17.64
C ILE A 3 -29.16 -0.92 18.52
N VAL A 4 -29.08 0.18 19.28
CA VAL A 4 -30.24 0.78 19.95
C VAL A 4 -30.61 2.06 19.21
N ARG A 5 -31.90 2.18 18.88
CA ARG A 5 -32.48 3.32 18.15
C ARG A 5 -32.22 4.65 18.89
N ARG A 6 -31.80 5.66 18.12
CA ARG A 6 -31.49 7.05 18.55
C ARG A 6 -32.52 7.64 19.52
N PRO A 7 -32.01 8.40 20.49
CA PRO A 7 -32.42 9.78 20.66
C PRO A 7 -31.25 10.73 20.42
N GLN A 8 -31.53 11.84 19.74
CA GLN A 8 -30.58 12.92 19.48
C GLN A 8 -29.94 13.43 20.77
N LEU A 9 -28.60 13.44 20.86
CA LEU A 9 -27.89 14.18 21.91
C LEU A 9 -26.58 14.80 21.38
N LYS A 10 -26.69 16.13 21.21
CA LYS A 10 -25.73 17.21 21.46
C LYS A 10 -24.24 16.90 21.33
N SER A 11 -23.65 17.53 20.30
CA SER A 11 -22.23 17.89 20.16
C SER A 11 -21.65 18.42 21.48
N THR A 12 -20.91 17.58 22.20
CA THR A 12 -19.98 18.04 23.23
C THR A 12 -18.74 18.60 22.56
N ALA A 13 -18.43 19.85 22.89
CA ALA A 13 -17.31 20.63 22.39
C ALA A 13 -15.99 19.85 22.43
N ILE A 14 -15.31 19.79 21.28
CA ILE A 14 -13.91 19.40 21.21
C ILE A 14 -13.09 20.62 21.62
N ASP A 15 -12.42 20.47 22.76
CA ASP A 15 -11.50 21.40 23.37
C ASP A 15 -10.45 21.89 22.35
N ARG A 16 -10.12 23.19 22.37
CA ARG A 16 -9.17 23.82 21.45
C ARG A 16 -7.73 23.43 21.86
N GLY A 17 -7.36 22.18 21.63
CA GLY A 17 -5.99 21.69 21.73
C GLY A 17 -5.24 21.85 20.41
N VAL A 18 -3.90 21.98 20.49
CA VAL A 18 -3.00 21.86 19.33
C VAL A 18 -3.39 20.60 18.53
N PRO A 19 -3.59 20.66 17.21
CA PRO A 19 -4.03 19.50 16.44
C PRO A 19 -3.00 18.37 16.57
N THR A 20 -3.33 17.35 17.34
CA THR A 20 -2.48 16.18 17.58
C THR A 20 -2.68 15.15 16.47
N LEU A 21 -1.59 14.49 16.10
CA LEU A 21 -1.61 13.38 15.15
C LEU A 21 -2.46 12.22 15.74
N PRO A 22 -3.50 11.70 15.06
CA PRO A 22 -4.35 10.65 15.60
C PRO A 22 -3.55 9.36 15.82
N LEU A 23 -3.64 8.79 17.03
CA LEU A 23 -2.98 7.53 17.40
C LEU A 23 -3.84 6.28 17.12
N TYR A 24 -5.05 6.46 16.58
CA TYR A 24 -5.99 5.39 16.20
C TYR A 24 -6.25 4.35 17.31
N ARG A 25 -6.37 4.81 18.56
CA ARG A 25 -6.59 3.95 19.74
C ARG A 25 -8.04 3.49 19.84
N THR A 26 -8.98 4.40 19.64
CA THR A 26 -10.42 4.16 19.77
C THR A 26 -11.09 4.20 18.41
N THR A 27 -11.99 3.26 18.17
CA THR A 27 -12.87 3.28 17.00
C THR A 27 -13.79 4.49 17.09
N PRO A 28 -13.92 5.30 16.02
CA PRO A 28 -14.85 6.41 16.03
C PRO A 28 -16.29 5.89 16.12
N SER A 29 -17.11 6.51 16.96
CA SER A 29 -18.57 6.29 17.00
C SER A 29 -19.24 7.14 15.93
N LEU A 30 -18.94 6.84 14.65
CA LEU A 30 -19.45 7.57 13.49
C LEU A 30 -20.16 6.62 12.54
N GLU A 31 -21.31 7.04 12.04
CA GLU A 31 -22.04 6.36 10.97
C GLU A 31 -21.47 6.83 9.62
N VAL A 32 -21.12 5.89 8.74
CA VAL A 32 -20.50 6.17 7.44
C VAL A 32 -21.26 5.39 6.36
N ARG A 33 -21.50 6.01 5.22
CA ARG A 33 -22.10 5.32 4.06
C ARG A 33 -21.13 4.28 3.52
N LEU A 34 -21.65 3.21 2.94
CA LEU A 34 -20.81 2.15 2.36
C LEU A 34 -19.94 2.66 1.19
N ASP A 35 -20.47 3.58 0.38
CA ASP A 35 -19.72 4.19 -0.73
C ASP A 35 -18.49 4.97 -0.21
N ASP A 36 -18.69 5.78 0.84
CA ASP A 36 -17.62 6.56 1.48
C ASP A 36 -16.62 5.64 2.20
N PHE A 37 -17.10 4.53 2.77
CA PHE A 37 -16.27 3.52 3.42
C PHE A 37 -15.26 2.91 2.46
N GLU A 38 -15.69 2.53 1.26
CA GLU A 38 -14.81 2.01 0.22
C GLU A 38 -13.87 3.10 -0.34
N LEU A 39 -14.42 4.28 -0.67
CA LEU A 39 -13.65 5.38 -1.24
C LEU A 39 -12.51 5.81 -0.30
N TYR A 40 -12.79 6.00 0.99
CA TYR A 40 -11.79 6.41 1.97
C TYR A 40 -10.70 5.35 2.15
N ALA A 41 -11.07 4.07 2.07
CA ALA A 41 -10.11 2.97 2.12
C ALA A 41 -9.19 2.97 0.90
N ILE A 42 -9.73 3.14 -0.31
CA ILE A 42 -8.96 3.22 -1.56
C ILE A 42 -8.00 4.42 -1.52
N ASP A 43 -8.47 5.59 -1.08
CA ASP A 43 -7.64 6.79 -1.00
C ASP A 43 -6.45 6.63 -0.06
N ARG A 44 -6.65 6.02 1.13
CA ARG A 44 -5.53 5.69 2.03
C ARG A 44 -4.63 4.63 1.42
N LEU A 45 -5.21 3.62 0.78
CA LEU A 45 -4.46 2.53 0.17
C LEU A 45 -3.53 3.05 -0.95
N ARG A 46 -3.95 4.04 -1.74
CA ARG A 46 -3.08 4.76 -2.70
C ARG A 46 -1.84 5.35 -2.04
N VAL A 47 -2.00 5.97 -0.87
CA VAL A 47 -0.87 6.52 -0.10
C VAL A 47 0.08 5.42 0.36
N LEU A 48 -0.45 4.34 0.93
CA LEU A 48 0.37 3.22 1.43
C LEU A 48 1.11 2.50 0.30
N THR A 49 0.44 2.27 -0.84
CA THR A 49 1.07 1.69 -2.03
C THR A 49 2.17 2.61 -2.58
N GLY A 50 1.95 3.93 -2.63
CA GLY A 50 2.99 4.89 -3.03
C GLY A 50 4.22 4.87 -2.11
N ILE A 51 4.02 4.67 -0.80
CA ILE A 51 5.13 4.47 0.15
C ILE A 51 5.85 3.15 -0.13
N SER A 52 5.11 2.06 -0.36
CA SER A 52 5.65 0.74 -0.68
C SER A 52 6.52 0.78 -1.94
N ASP A 53 6.05 1.45 -2.99
CA ASP A 53 6.77 1.61 -4.26
C ASP A 53 8.04 2.45 -4.12
N GLY A 54 8.02 3.47 -3.27
CA GLY A 54 9.22 4.25 -2.95
C GLY A 54 10.27 3.40 -2.24
N LEU A 55 9.86 2.60 -1.27
CA LEU A 55 10.76 1.73 -0.50
C LEU A 55 11.34 0.59 -1.35
N SER A 56 10.54 -0.03 -2.23
CA SER A 56 11.00 -1.12 -3.11
C SER A 56 12.05 -0.65 -4.12
N ARG A 57 12.04 0.63 -4.48
CA ARG A 57 13.06 1.29 -5.33
C ARG A 57 14.32 1.69 -4.56
N GLY A 58 14.46 1.30 -3.29
CA GLY A 58 15.64 1.53 -2.47
C GLY A 58 15.80 2.96 -1.93
N LYS A 59 14.72 3.75 -1.91
CA LYS A 59 14.77 5.15 -1.46
C LYS A 59 14.97 5.25 0.05
N ARG A 60 15.84 6.18 0.47
CA ARG A 60 16.09 6.46 1.90
C ARG A 60 14.96 7.31 2.49
N SER A 61 14.79 7.24 3.82
CA SER A 61 13.77 8.03 4.55
C SER A 61 13.81 9.53 4.21
N GLU A 62 15.00 10.11 4.02
CA GLU A 62 15.19 11.51 3.65
C GLU A 62 14.76 11.85 2.21
N GLU A 63 14.89 10.90 1.28
CA GLU A 63 14.46 11.07 -0.12
C GLU A 63 12.93 10.92 -0.24
N MET A 64 12.33 10.11 0.64
CA MET A 64 10.88 10.05 0.81
C MET A 64 10.31 11.34 1.45
N GLU A 65 11.16 12.10 2.15
CA GLU A 65 10.83 13.35 2.85
C GLU A 65 11.02 14.62 2.00
N LYS A 66 12.09 14.70 1.19
CA LYS A 66 12.46 15.94 0.49
C LYS A 66 11.48 16.32 -0.61
N LEU A 67 10.76 17.40 -0.33
CA LEU A 67 9.78 18.07 -1.18
C LEU A 67 10.17 19.55 -1.40
N VAL A 68 11.43 19.87 -1.73
CA VAL A 68 11.82 21.28 -2.03
C VAL A 68 12.72 21.41 -3.25
N THR A 69 12.64 20.55 -4.25
CA THR A 69 13.16 20.98 -5.56
C THR A 69 12.36 20.38 -6.70
N ALA A 70 11.62 21.28 -7.34
CA ALA A 70 10.93 21.05 -8.59
C ALA A 70 11.92 20.51 -9.64
N MET A 71 11.82 19.22 -10.00
CA MET A 71 12.15 18.75 -11.37
C MET A 71 11.85 17.27 -11.69
N ALA A 72 11.17 16.48 -10.84
CA ALA A 72 10.91 15.07 -11.16
C ALA A 72 9.43 14.80 -11.45
N TRP A 73 9.04 14.85 -12.73
CA TRP A 73 7.70 14.54 -13.23
C TRP A 73 7.24 13.06 -13.01
N ILE A 74 8.01 12.26 -12.27
CA ILE A 74 7.83 10.81 -12.13
C ILE A 74 7.45 10.39 -10.69
N PHE A 75 7.53 11.29 -9.70
CA PHE A 75 7.31 10.92 -8.29
C PHE A 75 6.53 11.99 -7.50
N ARG A 76 5.51 11.55 -6.73
CA ARG A 76 4.80 12.39 -5.76
C ARG A 76 5.33 12.11 -4.35
N PRO A 77 5.90 13.10 -3.66
CA PRO A 77 6.34 12.97 -2.27
C PRO A 77 5.18 12.61 -1.32
N VAL A 78 5.48 12.01 -0.16
CA VAL A 78 4.44 11.48 0.74
C VAL A 78 3.45 12.56 1.20
N ALA A 79 3.88 13.80 1.42
CA ALA A 79 2.95 14.92 1.71
C ALA A 79 2.04 15.26 0.52
N GLU A 80 2.52 15.16 -0.71
CA GLU A 80 1.68 15.41 -1.89
C GLU A 80 0.78 14.22 -2.19
N LEU A 81 1.21 12.97 -1.93
CA LEU A 81 0.34 11.79 -1.97
C LEU A 81 -0.76 11.90 -0.92
N TRP A 82 -0.40 12.27 0.30
CA TRP A 82 -1.34 12.51 1.40
C TRP A 82 -2.33 13.61 1.03
N LYS A 83 -1.84 14.78 0.62
CA LYS A 83 -2.70 15.89 0.20
C LYS A 83 -3.54 15.53 -1.02
N ALA A 84 -3.05 14.76 -1.98
CA ALA A 84 -3.81 14.45 -3.18
C ALA A 84 -4.97 13.48 -2.89
N ASN A 85 -4.74 12.45 -2.07
CA ASN A 85 -5.71 11.39 -1.86
C ASN A 85 -6.55 11.58 -0.59
N MET A 86 -6.01 12.17 0.47
CA MET A 86 -6.70 12.37 1.76
C MET A 86 -7.35 13.74 1.90
N ARG A 87 -7.53 14.49 0.81
CA ARG A 87 -8.34 15.72 0.80
C ARG A 87 -9.82 15.38 0.97
N HIS A 88 -10.53 16.31 1.58
CA HIS A 88 -11.98 16.32 1.73
C HIS A 88 -12.47 17.77 1.53
N PRO A 89 -13.59 18.00 0.82
CA PRO A 89 -14.13 19.36 0.62
C PRO A 89 -14.42 20.09 1.94
N GLN A 90 -14.81 19.34 2.97
CA GLN A 90 -15.06 19.87 4.31
C GLN A 90 -13.86 19.60 5.23
N ALA A 91 -13.26 20.65 5.78
CA ALA A 91 -12.08 20.55 6.65
C ALA A 91 -12.36 19.78 7.95
N SER A 92 -13.59 19.84 8.46
CA SER A 92 -14.07 19.08 9.63
C SER A 92 -14.03 17.57 9.42
N GLU A 93 -14.19 17.11 8.17
CA GLU A 93 -14.28 15.69 7.84
C GLU A 93 -12.93 15.09 7.43
N LEU A 94 -11.88 15.91 7.24
CA LEU A 94 -10.52 15.43 6.94
C LEU A 94 -10.01 14.45 8.02
N MET A 95 -10.21 14.79 9.29
CA MET A 95 -9.80 13.94 10.41
C MET A 95 -10.64 12.67 10.46
N SER A 96 -11.95 12.77 10.21
CA SER A 96 -12.84 11.62 10.14
C SER A 96 -12.43 10.67 9.02
N LYS A 97 -12.16 11.16 7.81
CA LYS A 97 -11.68 10.38 6.66
C LYS A 97 -10.37 9.65 6.99
N ASP A 98 -9.41 10.31 7.64
CA ASP A 98 -8.16 9.70 8.10
C ASP A 98 -8.41 8.55 9.10
N ILE A 99 -9.21 8.79 10.13
CA ILE A 99 -9.51 7.79 11.15
C ILE A 99 -10.28 6.61 10.54
N ILE A 100 -11.35 6.88 9.79
CA ILE A 100 -12.21 5.86 9.19
C ILE A 100 -11.38 4.99 8.25
N SER A 101 -10.67 5.59 7.28
CA SER A 101 -9.84 4.84 6.32
C SER A 101 -8.83 3.91 7.00
N HIS A 102 -8.20 4.35 8.10
CA HIS A 102 -7.29 3.52 8.87
C HIS A 102 -8.01 2.29 9.46
N PHE A 103 -9.18 2.48 10.09
CA PHE A 103 -9.95 1.37 10.67
C PHE A 103 -10.55 0.44 9.61
N VAL A 104 -10.94 0.96 8.44
CA VAL A 104 -11.36 0.12 7.32
C VAL A 104 -10.22 -0.78 6.85
N LEU A 105 -9.03 -0.21 6.63
CA LEU A 105 -7.87 -1.01 6.23
C LEU A 105 -7.44 -2.02 7.29
N ARG A 106 -7.68 -1.76 8.58
CA ARG A 106 -7.49 -2.80 9.62
C ARG A 106 -8.38 -4.02 9.39
N LEU A 107 -9.62 -3.86 8.93
CA LEU A 107 -10.50 -4.99 8.61
C LEU A 107 -9.95 -5.79 7.42
N VAL A 108 -9.52 -5.10 6.37
CA VAL A 108 -8.95 -5.71 5.15
C VAL A 108 -7.66 -6.47 5.46
N TYR A 109 -6.70 -5.80 6.11
CA TYR A 109 -5.34 -6.32 6.26
C TYR A 109 -5.10 -7.13 7.54
N CYS A 110 -6.13 -7.40 8.35
CA CYS A 110 -5.99 -8.28 9.53
C CYS A 110 -6.03 -9.78 9.20
N ARG A 111 -6.49 -10.16 8.01
CA ARG A 111 -6.86 -11.54 7.61
C ARG A 111 -5.67 -12.50 7.60
N THR A 112 -4.64 -12.21 6.79
CA THR A 112 -3.44 -13.06 6.65
C THR A 112 -2.23 -12.41 7.31
N GLU A 113 -1.22 -13.21 7.63
CA GLU A 113 0.01 -12.68 8.24
C GLU A 113 0.78 -11.75 7.31
N ASP A 114 0.82 -12.05 6.00
CA ASP A 114 1.51 -11.23 5.02
C ASP A 114 0.83 -9.87 4.84
N LEU A 115 -0.51 -9.84 4.76
CA LEU A 115 -1.28 -8.60 4.74
C LEU A 115 -1.01 -7.77 6.00
N ARG A 116 -0.99 -8.41 7.19
CA ARG A 116 -0.68 -7.72 8.45
C ARG A 116 0.72 -7.15 8.45
N LYS A 117 1.73 -7.90 7.99
CA LYS A 117 3.13 -7.45 7.93
C LYS A 117 3.27 -6.26 6.98
N TRP A 118 2.66 -6.33 5.80
CA TRP A 118 2.70 -5.25 4.82
C TRP A 118 2.03 -3.99 5.36
N PHE A 119 0.79 -4.08 5.84
CA PHE A 119 0.05 -2.94 6.38
C PHE A 119 0.77 -2.33 7.58
N LEU A 120 1.24 -3.16 8.53
CA LEU A 120 1.99 -2.70 9.68
C LEU A 120 3.27 -1.94 9.28
N SER A 121 3.97 -2.40 8.24
CA SER A 121 5.17 -1.72 7.71
C SER A 121 4.83 -0.37 7.09
N MET A 122 3.87 -0.33 6.16
CA MET A 122 3.50 0.90 5.44
C MET A 122 2.87 1.95 6.35
N GLU A 123 1.99 1.51 7.25
CA GLU A 123 1.29 2.40 8.18
C GLU A 123 2.26 2.98 9.24
N THR A 124 3.25 2.19 9.68
CA THR A 124 4.32 2.71 10.56
C THR A 124 5.20 3.71 9.82
N ALA A 125 5.50 3.49 8.54
CA ALA A 125 6.26 4.43 7.71
C ALA A 125 5.49 5.76 7.52
N LEU A 126 4.19 5.68 7.23
CA LEU A 126 3.31 6.85 7.14
C LEU A 126 3.25 7.61 8.47
N PHE A 127 3.12 6.90 9.60
CA PHE A 127 3.14 7.49 10.93
C PHE A 127 4.45 8.25 11.19
N ARG A 128 5.61 7.61 10.93
CA ARG A 128 6.92 8.25 11.07
C ARG A 128 7.01 9.55 10.27
N TYR A 129 6.56 9.51 9.02
CA TYR A 129 6.55 10.68 8.15
C TYR A 129 5.68 11.81 8.74
N ARG A 130 4.43 11.50 9.09
CA ARG A 130 3.50 12.50 9.64
C ARG A 130 3.96 13.06 10.98
N PHE A 131 4.60 12.25 11.81
CA PHE A 131 5.15 12.66 13.10
C PHE A 131 6.32 13.64 12.94
N ARG A 132 7.22 13.41 11.97
CA ARG A 132 8.34 14.32 11.69
C ARG A 132 7.88 15.71 11.21
N LEU A 133 6.73 15.78 10.52
CA LEU A 133 6.15 17.05 10.06
C LEU A 133 5.44 17.86 11.16
N GLN A 134 5.20 17.27 12.34
CA GLN A 134 4.60 17.99 13.46
C GLN A 134 5.58 18.98 14.10
N SER A 135 5.05 20.02 14.73
CA SER A 135 5.87 20.94 15.55
C SER A 135 6.47 20.22 16.75
N ALA A 136 7.55 20.79 17.32
CA ALA A 136 8.21 20.22 18.49
C ALA A 136 7.26 20.12 19.72
N GLU A 137 6.31 21.04 19.85
CA GLU A 137 5.25 21.03 20.87
C GLU A 137 4.29 19.86 20.66
N ALA A 138 3.82 19.67 19.42
CA ALA A 138 2.91 18.58 19.07
C ALA A 138 3.57 17.21 19.22
N GLN A 139 4.86 17.09 18.89
CA GLN A 139 5.65 15.88 19.15
C GLN A 139 5.78 15.58 20.64
N ARG A 140 6.02 16.60 21.48
CA ARG A 140 6.05 16.46 22.94
C ARG A 140 4.69 16.05 23.51
N ALA A 141 3.60 16.65 23.04
CA ALA A 141 2.24 16.29 23.44
C ALA A 141 1.90 14.83 23.08
N ALA A 142 2.22 14.41 21.86
CA ALA A 142 2.04 13.03 21.42
C ALA A 142 2.89 12.05 22.25
N LEU A 143 4.14 12.39 22.57
CA LEU A 143 5.01 11.57 23.42
C LEU A 143 4.42 11.36 24.82
N ALA A 144 3.84 12.40 25.41
CA ALA A 144 3.16 12.32 26.71
C ALA A 144 1.94 11.37 26.68
N GLU A 145 1.21 11.33 25.56
CA GLU A 145 0.04 10.44 25.39
C GLU A 145 0.40 8.94 25.40
N PHE A 146 1.64 8.58 25.04
CA PHE A 146 2.08 7.18 25.08
C PHE A 146 2.40 6.66 26.48
N GLN A 147 2.43 7.52 27.51
CA GLN A 147 2.73 7.15 28.91
C GLN A 147 4.05 6.35 29.04
N LEU A 148 5.03 6.68 28.19
CA LEU A 148 6.31 5.97 28.15
C LEU A 148 7.17 6.33 29.37
N PRO A 149 7.97 5.40 29.91
CA PRO A 149 8.89 5.66 31.01
C PRO A 149 10.14 6.41 30.53
N TYR A 150 9.98 7.66 30.07
CA TYR A 150 11.09 8.52 29.69
C TYR A 150 11.29 9.64 30.72
N LYS A 151 12.55 10.02 30.93
CA LYS A 151 12.93 11.16 31.77
C LYS A 151 13.74 12.15 30.93
N ALA A 152 13.41 13.44 31.00
CA ALA A 152 14.26 14.46 30.41
C ALA A 152 15.61 14.46 31.14
N VAL A 153 16.70 14.51 30.38
CA VAL A 153 18.06 14.52 30.94
C VAL A 153 18.31 15.87 31.60
N THR A 154 18.80 15.87 32.84
CA THR A 154 19.15 17.11 33.54
C THR A 154 20.43 17.73 32.99
N ALA A 155 20.64 19.04 33.18
CA ALA A 155 21.87 19.71 32.72
C ALA A 155 23.15 19.09 33.30
N ALA A 156 23.11 18.67 34.57
CA ALA A 156 24.24 18.00 35.23
C ALA A 156 24.53 16.61 34.63
N GLU A 157 23.50 15.81 34.39
CA GLU A 157 23.66 14.51 33.72
C GLU A 157 24.13 14.68 32.27
N PHE A 158 23.64 15.71 31.57
CA PHE A 158 24.02 15.99 30.20
C PHE A 158 25.50 16.32 30.08
N GLU A 159 26.03 17.20 30.93
CA GLU A 159 27.45 17.59 30.87
C GLU A 159 28.37 16.39 31.15
N ALA A 160 27.97 15.47 32.04
CA ALA A 160 28.73 14.24 32.32
C ALA A 160 28.81 13.25 31.14
N ILE A 161 27.83 13.26 30.22
CA ILE A 161 27.75 12.32 29.09
C ILE A 161 28.00 12.97 27.73
N LYS A 162 28.20 14.29 27.69
CA LYS A 162 28.31 15.11 26.48
C LYS A 162 29.40 14.64 25.51
N ASP A 163 30.56 14.26 26.03
CA ASP A 163 31.67 13.76 25.21
C ASP A 163 31.30 12.44 24.51
N LYS A 164 30.57 11.56 25.22
CA LYS A 164 30.12 10.27 24.69
C LYS A 164 28.99 10.46 23.67
N LEU A 165 28.07 11.39 23.92
CA LEU A 165 27.02 11.77 22.95
C LEU A 165 27.65 12.37 21.68
N THR A 166 28.70 13.17 21.83
CA THR A 166 29.46 13.74 20.73
C THR A 166 30.15 12.67 19.88
N LEU A 167 30.73 11.65 20.51
CA LEU A 167 31.31 10.49 19.83
C LEU A 167 30.25 9.76 18.99
N VAL A 168 29.07 9.52 19.56
CA VAL A 168 27.95 8.88 18.84
C VAL A 168 27.51 9.75 17.67
N ALA A 169 27.30 11.06 17.87
CA ALA A 169 26.90 11.98 16.80
C ALA A 169 27.88 11.98 15.62
N ARG A 170 29.19 11.96 15.88
CA ARG A 170 30.23 11.83 14.84
C ARG A 170 30.13 10.52 14.08
N SER A 171 29.88 9.41 14.77
CA SER A 171 29.78 8.09 14.13
C SER A 171 28.62 7.96 13.13
N ILE A 172 27.57 8.77 13.31
CA ILE A 172 26.37 8.78 12.47
C ILE A 172 26.30 9.97 11.52
N ASN A 173 27.40 10.74 11.38
CA ASN A 173 27.47 11.98 10.59
C ASN A 173 26.35 12.98 10.94
N GLN A 174 25.90 13.00 12.19
CA GLN A 174 24.87 13.92 12.65
C GLN A 174 25.51 15.19 13.20
N THR A 175 24.82 16.32 13.04
CA THR A 175 25.26 17.61 13.58
C THR A 175 25.51 17.49 15.07
N LEU A 176 26.61 18.09 15.54
CA LEU A 176 26.97 18.08 16.96
C LEU A 176 25.81 18.63 17.80
N PRO A 177 25.53 18.06 18.98
CA PRO A 177 24.51 18.58 19.86
C PRO A 177 24.81 20.05 20.21
N ALA A 178 23.93 20.97 19.79
CA ALA A 178 23.95 22.33 20.30
C ALA A 178 23.67 22.31 21.82
N ALA A 179 24.13 23.31 22.56
CA ALA A 179 23.92 23.40 24.02
C ALA A 179 22.44 23.31 24.42
N ASP A 180 21.52 23.70 23.54
CA ASP A 180 20.06 23.67 23.76
C ASP A 180 19.38 22.36 23.32
N SER A 181 20.16 21.32 22.97
CA SER A 181 19.60 20.06 22.48
C SER A 181 18.95 19.27 23.60
N ILE A 182 17.65 19.01 23.48
CA ILE A 182 16.89 18.21 24.46
C ILE A 182 17.17 16.72 24.25
N PHE A 183 17.61 16.05 25.31
CA PHE A 183 17.80 14.60 25.37
C PHE A 183 16.83 13.94 26.35
N TYR A 184 16.42 12.72 26.01
CA TYR A 184 15.57 11.88 26.84
C TYR A 184 16.32 10.60 27.22
N LYS A 185 16.24 10.24 28.50
CA LYS A 185 16.69 8.98 29.06
C LYS A 185 15.54 7.98 29.01
N VAL A 186 15.72 6.88 28.29
CA VAL A 186 14.70 5.86 28.03
C VAL A 186 15.30 4.46 28.24
N PRO A 187 14.56 3.48 28.76
CA PRO A 187 15.04 2.09 28.78
C PRO A 187 15.43 1.61 27.37
N PHE A 188 16.58 0.95 27.23
CA PHE A 188 17.10 0.60 25.90
C PHE A 188 16.17 -0.37 25.12
N GLN A 189 15.33 -1.13 25.82
CA GLN A 189 14.36 -2.07 25.26
C GLN A 189 13.29 -1.38 24.41
N GLU A 190 13.01 -0.10 24.68
CA GLU A 190 12.01 0.69 23.96
C GLU A 190 12.54 1.26 22.64
N VAL A 191 13.86 1.27 22.43
CA VAL A 191 14.51 1.81 21.22
C VAL A 191 15.44 0.80 20.52
N PRO A 192 14.96 -0.42 20.22
CA PRO A 192 15.81 -1.47 19.65
C PRO A 192 16.41 -1.09 18.28
N GLU A 193 15.69 -0.30 17.49
CA GLU A 193 16.14 0.18 16.17
C GLU A 193 17.33 1.14 16.25
N LEU A 194 17.40 1.95 17.32
CA LEU A 194 18.52 2.86 17.55
C LEU A 194 19.73 2.12 18.12
N VAL A 195 19.48 1.17 19.01
CA VAL A 195 20.50 0.32 19.64
C VAL A 195 21.18 -0.57 18.60
N ALA A 196 20.41 -1.28 17.77
CA ALA A 196 20.94 -2.14 16.73
C ALA A 196 21.82 -1.38 15.72
N GLY A 197 21.47 -0.12 15.44
CA GLY A 197 22.24 0.76 14.57
C GLY A 197 23.41 1.48 15.25
N ARG A 198 23.64 1.27 16.56
CA ARG A 198 24.63 2.02 17.38
C ARG A 198 24.47 3.54 17.25
N ARG A 199 23.23 4.02 17.14
CA ARG A 199 22.89 5.44 16.93
C ARG A 199 22.59 6.21 18.21
N VAL A 200 22.67 5.55 19.37
CA VAL A 200 22.38 6.11 20.70
C VAL A 200 23.45 5.69 21.69
N PHE A 201 23.70 6.55 22.68
CA PHE A 201 24.56 6.22 23.79
C PHE A 201 23.81 5.38 24.84
N LEU A 202 24.46 4.35 25.38
CA LEU A 202 23.91 3.46 26.40
C LEU A 202 24.71 3.58 27.71
N SER A 203 24.02 3.73 28.84
CA SER A 203 24.60 3.65 30.19
C SER A 203 23.60 3.00 31.14
N ASP A 204 24.05 2.03 31.92
CA ASP A 204 23.29 1.43 33.03
C ASP A 204 21.87 0.96 32.66
N GLY A 205 21.71 0.39 31.46
CA GLY A 205 20.41 -0.08 30.96
C GLY A 205 19.52 1.02 30.35
N TYR A 206 20.01 2.24 30.22
CA TYR A 206 19.30 3.35 29.59
C TYR A 206 19.97 3.81 28.29
N ALA A 207 19.14 4.19 27.33
CA ALA A 207 19.50 4.85 26.09
C ALA A 207 19.21 6.35 26.18
N TYR A 208 20.15 7.15 25.68
CA TYR A 208 20.03 8.59 25.59
C TYR A 208 19.67 8.99 24.17
N VAL A 209 18.47 9.52 24.00
CA VAL A 209 17.82 9.74 22.71
C VAL A 209 17.61 11.25 22.50
N ALA A 210 18.09 11.78 21.39
CA ALA A 210 17.87 13.18 21.02
C ALA A 210 16.42 13.39 20.53
N MET A 211 15.90 14.63 20.61
CA MET A 211 14.56 14.96 20.11
C MET A 211 14.30 14.49 18.66
N ILE A 212 15.28 14.63 17.77
CA ILE A 212 15.20 14.17 16.37
C ILE A 212 15.05 12.64 16.22
N GLN A 213 15.49 11.88 17.23
CA GLN A 213 15.44 10.42 17.25
C GLN A 213 14.19 9.88 17.98
N VAL A 214 13.41 10.73 18.66
CA VAL A 214 12.17 10.36 19.37
C VAL A 214 11.15 9.71 18.44
N VAL A 215 11.18 10.04 17.15
CA VAL A 215 10.34 9.38 16.14
C VAL A 215 10.48 7.85 16.14
N SER A 216 11.67 7.30 16.42
CA SER A 216 11.89 5.85 16.45
C SER A 216 11.24 5.20 17.69
N LEU A 217 11.29 5.88 18.83
CA LEU A 217 10.62 5.46 20.07
C LEU A 217 9.09 5.39 19.85
N VAL A 218 8.52 6.50 19.40
CA VAL A 218 7.06 6.61 19.21
C VAL A 218 6.57 5.65 18.12
N ALA A 219 7.32 5.50 17.03
CA ALA A 219 6.98 4.56 15.96
C ALA A 219 7.03 3.09 16.42
N THR A 220 7.96 2.74 17.31
CA THR A 220 8.04 1.39 17.88
C THR A 220 6.80 1.09 18.71
N GLN A 221 6.39 2.03 19.57
CA GLN A 221 5.19 1.88 20.38
C GLN A 221 3.92 1.83 19.52
N PHE A 222 3.81 2.72 18.53
CA PHE A 222 2.72 2.72 17.55
C PHE A 222 2.60 1.36 16.84
N ARG A 223 3.73 0.82 16.35
CA ARG A 223 3.80 -0.48 15.69
C ARG A 223 3.34 -1.61 16.60
N SER A 224 3.77 -1.61 17.87
CA SER A 224 3.36 -2.60 18.87
C SER A 224 1.84 -2.56 19.12
N LEU A 225 1.28 -1.37 19.33
CA LEU A 225 -0.16 -1.16 19.53
C LEU A 225 -0.98 -1.59 18.30
N LEU A 226 -0.54 -1.20 17.10
CA LEU A 226 -1.22 -1.55 15.85
C LEU A 226 -1.21 -3.06 15.61
N SER A 227 -0.09 -3.75 15.89
CA SER A 227 0.01 -5.20 15.78
C SER A 227 -0.96 -5.93 16.71
N LYS A 228 -1.05 -5.49 17.98
CA LYS A 228 -2.04 -6.01 18.94
C LYS A 228 -3.47 -5.77 18.46
N ALA A 229 -3.75 -4.55 17.98
CA ALA A 229 -5.08 -4.19 17.45
C ALA A 229 -5.48 -5.06 16.25
N LEU A 230 -4.60 -5.27 15.27
CA LEU A 230 -4.87 -6.14 14.12
C LEU A 230 -5.17 -7.58 14.53
N THR A 231 -4.48 -8.10 15.55
CA THR A 231 -4.73 -9.45 16.07
C THR A 231 -6.11 -9.56 16.70
N LEU A 232 -6.50 -8.56 17.50
CA LEU A 232 -7.84 -8.51 18.11
C LEU A 232 -8.94 -8.32 17.06
N THR A 233 -8.71 -7.48 16.05
CA THR A 233 -9.63 -7.28 14.92
C THR A 233 -9.82 -8.58 14.15
N ASN A 234 -8.75 -9.33 13.86
CA ASN A 234 -8.86 -10.60 13.15
C ASN A 234 -9.69 -11.63 13.93
N ARG A 235 -9.50 -11.72 15.25
CA ARG A 235 -10.31 -12.61 16.10
C ARG A 235 -11.80 -12.28 16.00
N LYS A 236 -12.16 -10.99 16.14
CA LYS A 236 -13.55 -10.52 16.02
C LYS A 236 -14.12 -10.68 14.60
N TRP A 237 -13.26 -10.50 13.58
CA TRP A 237 -13.62 -10.68 12.18
C TRP A 237 -14.06 -12.12 11.93
N MET A 238 -13.21 -13.07 12.32
CA MET A 238 -13.44 -14.50 12.14
C MET A 238 -14.60 -15.04 12.99
N SER A 239 -14.84 -14.51 14.19
CA SER A 239 -15.87 -15.03 15.09
C SER A 239 -17.27 -14.52 14.80
N THR A 240 -17.41 -13.32 14.23
CA THR A 240 -18.68 -12.57 14.30
C THR A 240 -18.93 -11.74 13.05
N ILE A 241 -18.01 -10.84 12.70
CA ILE A 241 -18.27 -9.82 11.66
C ILE A 241 -18.45 -10.45 10.28
N ARG A 242 -17.65 -11.48 9.95
CA ARG A 242 -17.71 -12.14 8.63
C ARG A 242 -19.08 -12.75 8.33
N GLU A 243 -19.72 -13.36 9.33
CA GLU A 243 -21.04 -13.99 9.14
C GLU A 243 -22.16 -12.94 9.23
N GLN A 244 -22.07 -11.99 10.17
CA GLN A 244 -23.10 -10.96 10.36
C GLN A 244 -23.19 -9.98 9.19
N GLU A 245 -22.07 -9.66 8.54
CA GLU A 245 -21.97 -8.65 7.48
C GLU A 245 -21.57 -9.30 6.14
N LYS A 246 -22.05 -10.52 5.92
CA LYS A 246 -21.74 -11.34 4.73
C LYS A 246 -22.13 -10.67 3.42
N ASP A 247 -23.27 -9.98 3.38
CA ASP A 247 -23.80 -9.37 2.16
C ASP A 247 -23.44 -7.87 2.00
N ARG A 248 -22.77 -7.28 3.00
CA ARG A 248 -22.47 -5.84 3.02
C ARG A 248 -20.97 -5.56 3.04
N LEU A 249 -20.30 -5.86 4.14
CA LEU A 249 -18.89 -5.50 4.33
C LEU A 249 -17.94 -6.57 3.81
N THR A 250 -18.31 -7.85 3.92
CA THR A 250 -17.43 -8.96 3.52
C THR A 250 -17.00 -8.87 2.05
N PRO A 251 -17.88 -8.62 1.07
CA PRO A 251 -17.47 -8.54 -0.33
C PRO A 251 -16.51 -7.37 -0.59
N ILE A 252 -16.76 -6.22 0.02
CA ILE A 252 -15.93 -5.02 -0.10
C ILE A 252 -14.54 -5.27 0.49
N VAL A 253 -14.49 -5.83 1.71
CA VAL A 253 -13.23 -6.10 2.42
C VAL A 253 -12.40 -7.15 1.69
N GLU A 254 -13.04 -8.18 1.13
CA GLU A 254 -12.37 -9.20 0.33
C GLU A 254 -11.85 -8.63 -1.00
N ALA A 255 -12.66 -7.84 -1.70
CA ALA A 255 -12.27 -7.17 -2.95
C ALA A 255 -11.06 -6.25 -2.72
N LEU A 256 -11.11 -5.37 -1.71
CA LEU A 256 -10.04 -4.41 -1.39
C LEU A 256 -8.68 -5.08 -1.10
N SER A 257 -8.67 -6.34 -0.67
CA SER A 257 -7.41 -7.08 -0.45
C SER A 257 -6.72 -7.52 -1.75
N THR A 258 -7.48 -7.61 -2.84
CA THR A 258 -7.01 -8.04 -4.17
C THR A 258 -7.04 -6.92 -5.20
N SER A 259 -7.68 -5.79 -4.90
CA SER A 259 -7.82 -4.67 -5.82
C SER A 259 -6.47 -4.05 -6.19
N TYR A 260 -6.20 -3.97 -7.48
CA TYR A 260 -5.06 -3.23 -8.02
C TYR A 260 -5.37 -1.73 -7.95
N VAL A 261 -4.57 -1.01 -7.17
CA VAL A 261 -4.74 0.44 -6.92
C VAL A 261 -3.84 1.29 -7.85
N GLY A 262 -3.05 0.63 -8.71
CA GLY A 262 -2.24 1.31 -9.70
C GLY A 262 -3.06 1.93 -10.84
N PRO A 263 -2.42 2.56 -11.82
CA PRO A 263 -3.12 3.18 -12.94
C PRO A 263 -3.95 2.13 -13.66
N ASP A 264 -5.26 2.36 -13.75
CA ASP A 264 -6.14 1.51 -14.51
C ASP A 264 -5.97 1.83 -16.01
N TYR A 265 -5.26 0.93 -16.70
CA TYR A 265 -5.04 1.01 -18.15
C TYR A 265 -6.19 0.38 -18.95
N SER A 266 -7.22 -0.17 -18.29
CA SER A 266 -8.40 -0.72 -18.97
C SER A 266 -9.36 0.37 -19.42
N VAL A 267 -9.30 1.55 -18.81
CA VAL A 267 -10.04 2.73 -19.24
C VAL A 267 -9.36 3.29 -20.48
N GLY A 268 -10.01 3.12 -21.63
CA GLY A 268 -9.54 3.65 -22.91
C GLY A 268 -9.35 5.15 -22.81
N ARG A 269 -8.13 5.59 -22.62
CA ARG A 269 -7.73 6.97 -22.91
C ARG A 269 -7.44 7.02 -24.40
N GLU A 270 -7.92 8.07 -25.08
CA GLU A 270 -7.65 8.33 -26.49
C GLU A 270 -6.15 8.62 -26.69
N PHE A 271 -5.33 7.58 -26.64
CA PHE A 271 -3.94 7.64 -27.03
C PHE A 271 -3.80 6.89 -28.34
N GLY A 272 -3.26 7.58 -29.35
CA GLY A 272 -2.66 7.09 -30.60
C GLY A 272 -3.24 5.84 -31.28
N GLU A 273 -3.64 5.97 -32.54
CA GLU A 273 -3.92 4.80 -33.36
C GLU A 273 -2.61 4.10 -33.76
N VAL A 274 -2.54 2.77 -33.59
CA VAL A 274 -1.41 1.97 -34.06
C VAL A 274 -1.81 1.25 -35.34
N SER A 275 -1.05 1.50 -36.41
CA SER A 275 -1.25 0.84 -37.70
C SER A 275 -0.63 -0.56 -37.71
N LEU A 276 -1.12 -1.43 -38.60
CA LEU A 276 -0.54 -2.77 -38.80
C LEU A 276 0.92 -2.77 -39.24
N LYS A 277 1.41 -1.69 -39.86
CA LYS A 277 2.80 -1.61 -40.33
C LYS A 277 3.76 -1.34 -39.18
N ASP A 278 3.28 -0.63 -38.16
CA ASP A 278 4.09 -0.20 -37.03
C ASP A 278 4.12 -1.24 -35.90
N ILE A 279 3.17 -2.18 -35.92
CA ILE A 279 2.96 -3.15 -34.82
C ILE A 279 4.22 -3.96 -34.50
N ASP A 280 5.01 -4.38 -35.48
CA ASP A 280 6.25 -5.13 -35.28
C ASP A 280 7.34 -4.29 -34.61
N ASN A 281 7.42 -3.01 -34.97
CA ASN A 281 8.38 -2.08 -34.39
C ASN A 281 7.98 -1.73 -32.95
N VAL A 282 6.67 -1.52 -32.71
CA VAL A 282 6.11 -1.29 -31.37
C VAL A 282 6.29 -2.53 -30.49
N ALA A 283 6.13 -3.74 -31.04
CA ALA A 283 6.31 -4.98 -30.32
C ALA A 283 7.75 -5.16 -29.79
N LYS A 284 8.75 -4.78 -30.59
CA LYS A 284 10.17 -4.90 -30.19
C LYS A 284 10.57 -3.87 -29.13
N ASN A 285 10.12 -2.64 -29.29
CA ASN A 285 10.62 -1.50 -28.50
C ASN A 285 9.76 -1.15 -27.28
N SER A 286 8.46 -1.42 -27.35
CA SER A 286 7.47 -0.89 -26.40
C SER A 286 6.64 -1.96 -25.70
N PHE A 287 6.49 -3.16 -26.27
CA PHE A 287 5.70 -4.19 -25.59
C PHE A 287 6.40 -4.68 -24.32
N PRO A 288 5.66 -4.83 -23.21
CA PRO A 288 6.18 -5.52 -22.04
C PRO A 288 6.47 -6.98 -22.39
N LEU A 289 7.40 -7.60 -21.66
CA LEU A 289 7.90 -8.95 -21.94
C LEU A 289 6.78 -9.99 -22.11
N CYS A 290 5.70 -9.89 -21.33
CA CYS A 290 4.56 -10.80 -21.42
C CYS A 290 3.85 -10.72 -22.79
N MET A 291 3.63 -9.51 -23.32
CA MET A 291 2.97 -9.31 -24.61
C MET A 291 3.93 -9.56 -25.76
N ARG A 292 5.21 -9.20 -25.62
CA ARG A 292 6.26 -9.51 -26.60
C ARG A 292 6.40 -11.02 -26.78
N HIS A 293 6.42 -11.78 -25.69
CA HIS A 293 6.47 -13.25 -25.76
C HIS A 293 5.27 -13.84 -26.51
N LEU A 294 4.05 -13.37 -26.23
CA LEU A 294 2.84 -13.82 -26.96
C LEU A 294 2.88 -13.43 -28.43
N PHE A 295 3.38 -12.23 -28.73
CA PHE A 295 3.50 -11.74 -30.09
C PHE A 295 4.53 -12.54 -30.89
N ASP A 296 5.72 -12.79 -30.32
CA ASP A 296 6.76 -13.61 -30.93
C ASP A 296 6.25 -15.04 -31.17
N LYS A 297 5.58 -15.65 -30.18
CA LYS A 297 5.00 -16.98 -30.33
C LYS A 297 3.89 -17.05 -31.38
N LEU A 298 3.09 -16.00 -31.51
CA LEU A 298 2.11 -15.92 -32.59
C LEU A 298 2.80 -15.90 -33.96
N ARG A 299 3.87 -15.11 -34.11
CA ARG A 299 4.65 -15.03 -35.36
C ARG A 299 5.40 -16.32 -35.70
N GLU A 300 5.84 -17.08 -34.69
CA GLU A 300 6.51 -18.37 -34.89
C GLU A 300 5.54 -19.51 -35.21
N ASP A 301 4.49 -19.66 -34.41
CA ASP A 301 3.59 -20.82 -34.47
C ASP A 301 2.38 -20.60 -35.39
N HIS A 302 2.19 -19.36 -35.86
CA HIS A 302 1.02 -18.87 -36.59
C HIS A 302 -0.30 -19.27 -35.92
N HIS A 303 -0.28 -19.34 -34.59
CA HIS A 303 -1.39 -19.78 -33.76
C HIS A 303 -1.15 -19.44 -32.29
N LEU A 304 -2.21 -19.05 -31.58
CA LEU A 304 -2.22 -18.95 -30.12
C LEU A 304 -3.40 -19.72 -29.54
N LYS A 305 -3.24 -20.30 -28.35
CA LYS A 305 -4.34 -20.91 -27.58
C LYS A 305 -5.35 -19.85 -27.13
N HIS A 306 -6.56 -20.26 -26.74
CA HIS A 306 -7.68 -19.38 -26.39
C HIS A 306 -7.29 -18.21 -25.46
N TRP A 307 -6.68 -18.50 -24.32
CA TRP A 307 -6.26 -17.47 -23.36
C TRP A 307 -5.17 -16.53 -23.90
N GLY A 308 -4.23 -17.04 -24.71
CA GLY A 308 -3.22 -16.22 -25.37
C GLY A 308 -3.84 -15.24 -26.37
N ARG A 309 -4.84 -15.69 -27.14
CA ARG A 309 -5.60 -14.82 -28.06
C ARG A 309 -6.38 -13.75 -27.31
N MET A 310 -7.04 -14.11 -26.21
CA MET A 310 -7.78 -13.16 -25.38
C MET A 310 -6.85 -12.09 -24.80
N GLN A 311 -5.73 -12.50 -24.21
CA GLN A 311 -4.75 -11.60 -23.59
C GLN A 311 -4.15 -10.64 -24.62
N LEU A 312 -3.63 -11.16 -25.73
CA LEU A 312 -3.02 -10.33 -26.78
C LEU A 312 -4.06 -9.47 -27.48
N GLY A 313 -5.25 -10.00 -27.77
CA GLY A 313 -6.33 -9.26 -28.44
C GLY A 313 -6.83 -8.06 -27.62
N LEU A 314 -7.09 -8.25 -26.32
CA LEU A 314 -7.48 -7.15 -25.44
C LEU A 314 -6.36 -6.11 -25.29
N PHE A 315 -5.10 -6.56 -25.24
CA PHE A 315 -3.95 -5.65 -25.19
C PHE A 315 -3.83 -4.82 -26.48
N LEU A 316 -3.92 -5.44 -27.66
CA LEU A 316 -3.85 -4.73 -28.94
C LEU A 316 -4.99 -3.72 -29.10
N LYS A 317 -6.20 -4.06 -28.63
CA LYS A 317 -7.31 -3.11 -28.52
C LYS A 317 -6.95 -1.92 -27.62
N GLY A 318 -6.34 -2.18 -26.45
CA GLY A 318 -5.93 -1.13 -25.51
C GLY A 318 -4.79 -0.25 -26.03
N VAL A 319 -3.93 -0.77 -26.91
CA VAL A 319 -2.85 -0.03 -27.60
C VAL A 319 -3.39 0.83 -28.76
N GLY A 320 -4.66 0.66 -29.15
CA GLY A 320 -5.29 1.47 -30.20
C GLY A 320 -5.34 0.82 -31.58
N LEU A 321 -5.20 -0.51 -31.67
CA LEU A 321 -5.40 -1.24 -32.92
C LEU A 321 -6.90 -1.24 -33.30
N LYS A 322 -7.22 -0.76 -34.50
CA LYS A 322 -8.60 -0.71 -35.01
C LYS A 322 -9.17 -2.11 -35.23
N LEU A 323 -10.50 -2.21 -35.24
CA LEU A 323 -11.19 -3.47 -35.48
C LEU A 323 -10.81 -4.10 -36.82
N ASP A 324 -10.85 -3.32 -37.90
CA ASP A 324 -10.54 -3.80 -39.26
C ASP A 324 -9.09 -4.31 -39.35
N ASP A 325 -8.17 -3.55 -38.77
CA ASP A 325 -6.76 -3.91 -38.68
C ASP A 325 -6.56 -5.17 -37.83
N ALA A 326 -7.22 -5.28 -36.68
CA ALA A 326 -7.16 -6.47 -35.84
C ALA A 326 -7.66 -7.72 -36.59
N VAL A 327 -8.77 -7.62 -37.33
CA VAL A 327 -9.28 -8.73 -38.15
C VAL A 327 -8.27 -9.11 -39.23
N ALA A 328 -7.71 -8.11 -39.93
CA ALA A 328 -6.69 -8.35 -40.95
C ALA A 328 -5.43 -9.02 -40.36
N PHE A 329 -4.97 -8.57 -39.19
CA PHE A 329 -3.84 -9.16 -38.46
C PHE A 329 -4.08 -10.63 -38.11
N TRP A 330 -5.18 -10.94 -37.42
CA TRP A 330 -5.48 -12.31 -37.02
C TRP A 330 -5.71 -13.23 -38.21
N LYS A 331 -6.34 -12.72 -39.27
CA LYS A 331 -6.54 -13.46 -40.51
C LYS A 331 -5.20 -13.81 -41.17
N ALA A 332 -4.31 -12.84 -41.29
CA ALA A 332 -2.98 -13.04 -41.91
C ALA A 332 -2.10 -14.00 -41.10
N GLU A 333 -2.16 -13.95 -39.77
CA GLU A 333 -1.41 -14.88 -38.92
C GLU A 333 -1.97 -16.29 -38.98
N PHE A 334 -3.28 -16.47 -38.80
CA PHE A 334 -3.86 -17.82 -38.76
C PHE A 334 -3.99 -18.48 -40.13
N SER A 335 -3.89 -17.73 -41.23
CA SER A 335 -3.87 -18.31 -42.58
C SER A 335 -2.55 -18.98 -42.94
N GLN A 336 -1.47 -18.73 -42.21
CA GLN A 336 -0.16 -19.34 -42.51
C GLN A 336 -0.02 -20.76 -41.96
N LYS A 337 -0.93 -21.19 -41.09
CA LYS A 337 -0.88 -22.53 -40.52
C LYS A 337 -1.71 -23.51 -41.33
N ASP A 338 -1.02 -24.41 -42.02
CA ASP A 338 -1.66 -25.53 -42.70
C ASP A 338 -2.13 -26.59 -41.70
N TYR A 339 -3.43 -26.64 -41.46
CA TYR A 339 -4.03 -27.72 -40.67
C TYR A 339 -4.31 -28.92 -41.58
N THR A 340 -3.57 -30.01 -41.36
CA THR A 340 -3.90 -31.28 -42.00
C THR A 340 -5.20 -31.83 -41.41
N PRO A 341 -6.19 -32.22 -42.26
CA PRO A 341 -7.39 -32.89 -41.78
C PRO A 341 -7.02 -34.11 -40.94
N TYR A 342 -7.66 -34.26 -39.78
CA TYR A 342 -7.36 -35.38 -38.91
C TYR A 342 -7.89 -36.69 -39.51
N SER A 343 -7.07 -37.74 -39.48
CA SER A 343 -7.52 -39.09 -39.81
C SER A 343 -8.48 -39.61 -38.74
N CYS A 344 -9.34 -40.58 -39.11
CA CYS A 344 -10.24 -41.23 -38.15
C CYS A 344 -9.48 -41.78 -36.93
N GLN A 345 -8.30 -42.39 -37.13
CA GLN A 345 -7.47 -42.90 -36.04
C GLN A 345 -7.01 -41.79 -35.08
N LYS A 346 -6.64 -40.62 -35.62
CA LYS A 346 -6.26 -39.45 -34.81
C LYS A 346 -7.46 -38.91 -34.02
N ILE A 347 -8.62 -38.78 -34.66
CA ILE A 347 -9.88 -38.35 -34.00
C ILE A 347 -10.29 -39.31 -32.88
N ILE A 348 -10.11 -40.61 -33.08
CA ILE A 348 -10.39 -41.65 -32.10
C ILE A 348 -9.42 -41.58 -30.90
N SER A 349 -8.16 -41.19 -31.13
CA SER A 349 -7.14 -41.08 -30.09
C SER A 349 -7.19 -39.80 -29.24
N LEU A 350 -7.83 -38.74 -29.75
CA LEU A 350 -8.02 -37.49 -29.01
C LEU A 350 -9.22 -37.63 -28.09
N THR A 351 -8.99 -37.67 -26.78
CA THR A 351 -10.03 -37.77 -25.77
C THR A 351 -10.58 -36.37 -25.44
N PRO A 352 -11.88 -36.09 -25.70
CA PRO A 352 -12.49 -34.82 -25.33
C PRO A 352 -12.59 -34.65 -23.81
N SER A 353 -12.50 -33.41 -23.32
CA SER A 353 -12.77 -33.08 -21.92
C SER A 353 -14.27 -32.83 -21.68
N VAL A 354 -14.67 -32.71 -20.42
CA VAL A 354 -16.07 -32.38 -20.06
C VAL A 354 -16.45 -31.03 -20.67
N GLY A 355 -17.49 -31.03 -21.53
CA GLY A 355 -17.95 -29.85 -22.26
C GLY A 355 -17.36 -29.67 -23.67
N ASP A 356 -16.40 -30.51 -24.06
CA ASP A 356 -15.89 -30.52 -25.44
C ASP A 356 -16.83 -31.34 -26.37
N HIS A 357 -16.98 -30.87 -27.61
CA HIS A 357 -17.80 -31.52 -28.64
C HIS A 357 -16.97 -32.11 -29.80
N HIS A 358 -15.66 -32.32 -29.62
CA HIS A 358 -14.79 -32.94 -30.62
C HIS A 358 -14.56 -34.43 -30.33
N GLY A 359 -14.07 -35.19 -31.32
CA GLY A 359 -13.78 -36.63 -31.18
C GLY A 359 -14.79 -37.54 -31.88
N CYS A 360 -14.57 -38.86 -31.81
CA CYS A 360 -15.43 -39.84 -32.48
C CYS A 360 -16.71 -40.12 -31.65
N PRO A 361 -17.91 -39.85 -32.18
CA PRO A 361 -19.17 -40.06 -31.45
C PRO A 361 -19.34 -41.51 -30.99
N TYR A 362 -18.96 -42.47 -31.83
CA TYR A 362 -19.08 -43.89 -31.54
C TYR A 362 -18.16 -44.40 -30.42
N ARG A 363 -17.14 -43.64 -30.03
CA ARG A 363 -16.19 -44.01 -28.97
C ARG A 363 -16.39 -43.20 -27.69
N HIS A 364 -16.56 -41.88 -27.80
CA HIS A 364 -16.42 -40.96 -26.67
C HIS A 364 -17.76 -40.46 -26.11
N PHE A 365 -18.86 -40.60 -26.85
CA PHE A 365 -20.18 -40.03 -26.48
C PHE A 365 -21.26 -41.11 -26.36
N ARG A 366 -20.90 -42.31 -25.88
CA ARG A 366 -21.85 -43.40 -25.63
C ARG A 366 -22.51 -43.29 -24.26
#